data_AF-A0A958DEH7-F1
#
_entry.id   AF-A0A958DEH7-F1
#
_cell.length_a   1.000
_cell.length_b   1.000
_cell.length_c   1.000
_cell.angle_alpha   90.00
_cell.angle_beta   90.00
_cell.angle_gamma   90.00
#
_symmetry.space_group_name_H-M   'P 1'
#
loop_
_entity.id
_entity.type
_entity.pdbx_description
1 polymer ?
#
loop_
_entity_poly.entity_id
_entity_poly.type
_entity_poly.pdbx_seq_one_letter_code
_entity_poly.pdbx_strand_id
1 'polypeptide(L)'
;LDIHVRGKPLAEEVDLDAVARGTPGFVGADIENMVNESAILAARRNRRTISQAELTEAVERVALGGPERHSRVISAEEKRIVAYHEAGHASLRKLLPNTDPVYKISIIPRGQAAGYVLSFPEEDRGLVTQPWFEDFIAVALGGRVAEELIFDEITDGARDDLDRVTQIARRMVTRFGMSKTLGPMVYGRKQEMVFLGREMSE
;
A
#
# COMPACT_ATOMS: atom_id res chain seq x y z
N LEU A 1 5.59 20.41 2.98
CA LEU A 1 6.83 20.00 2.30
C LEU A 1 7.85 21.15 2.28
N ASP A 2 7.49 22.32 1.73
CA ASP A 2 8.38 23.50 1.55
C ASP A 2 9.15 23.95 2.79
N ILE A 3 8.53 23.83 3.97
CA ILE A 3 9.17 24.19 5.24
C ILE A 3 10.32 23.22 5.56
N HIS A 4 10.13 21.91 5.33
CA HIS A 4 11.10 20.88 5.68
C HIS A 4 12.25 20.76 4.68
N VAL A 5 12.03 21.14 3.41
CA VAL A 5 13.11 21.20 2.41
C VAL A 5 13.93 22.48 2.48
N ARG A 6 13.48 23.50 3.22
CA ARG A 6 14.17 24.78 3.34
C ARG A 6 15.58 24.59 3.90
N GLY A 7 16.58 25.07 3.17
CA GLY A 7 18.00 24.97 3.56
C GLY A 7 18.66 23.63 3.21
N LYS A 8 17.97 22.71 2.53
CA LYS A 8 18.56 21.49 1.96
C LYS A 8 19.00 21.75 0.50
N PRO A 9 20.15 21.22 0.06
CA PRO A 9 20.61 21.39 -1.32
C PRO A 9 19.80 20.50 -2.26
N LEU A 10 18.76 21.04 -2.90
CA LEU A 10 17.97 20.36 -3.92
C LEU A 10 18.61 20.58 -5.31
N ALA A 11 18.46 19.60 -6.21
CA ALA A 11 18.77 19.78 -7.62
C ALA A 11 17.71 20.67 -8.30
N GLU A 12 18.07 21.37 -9.38
CA GLU A 12 17.18 22.33 -10.05
C GLU A 12 15.95 21.67 -10.69
N GLU A 13 16.11 20.41 -11.11
CA GLU A 13 15.08 19.60 -11.76
C GLU A 13 14.07 18.95 -10.80
N VAL A 14 14.15 19.24 -9.50
CA VAL A 14 13.25 18.65 -8.49
C VAL A 14 11.85 19.25 -8.61
N ASP A 15 10.86 18.38 -8.82
CA ASP A 15 9.43 18.70 -8.76
C ASP A 15 8.89 18.30 -7.38
N LEU A 16 8.79 19.29 -6.49
CA LEU A 16 8.23 19.12 -5.15
C LEU A 16 6.72 18.86 -5.15
N ASP A 17 5.98 19.33 -6.16
CA ASP A 17 4.55 19.05 -6.28
C ASP A 17 4.32 17.58 -6.63
N ALA A 18 5.19 16.98 -7.47
CA ALA A 18 5.18 15.54 -7.71
C ALA A 18 5.47 14.73 -6.44
N VAL A 19 6.42 15.18 -5.61
CA VAL A 19 6.70 14.53 -4.31
C VAL A 19 5.51 14.67 -3.38
N ALA A 20 4.88 15.85 -3.31
CA ALA A 20 3.73 16.09 -2.45
C ALA A 20 2.54 15.19 -2.81
N ARG A 21 2.27 14.96 -4.11
CA ARG A 21 1.26 14.01 -4.58
C ARG A 21 1.53 12.56 -4.14
N GLY A 22 2.79 12.22 -3.87
CA GLY A 22 3.20 10.93 -3.33
C GLY A 22 3.19 10.81 -1.81
N THR A 23 2.77 11.85 -1.09
CA THR A 23 2.73 11.87 0.39
C THR A 23 1.33 12.03 1.01
N PRO A 24 0.24 11.50 0.43
CA PRO A 24 -1.07 11.61 1.06
C PRO A 24 -1.07 10.87 2.40
N GLY A 25 -1.63 11.50 3.44
CA GLY A 25 -1.66 10.97 4.80
C GLY A 25 -0.37 11.10 5.60
N PHE A 26 0.71 11.64 5.03
CA PHE A 26 1.94 11.91 5.79
C PHE A 26 1.71 13.07 6.77
N VAL A 27 2.12 12.89 8.02
CA VAL A 27 2.14 14.00 8.99
C VAL A 27 3.46 14.78 8.89
N GLY A 28 3.54 15.95 9.56
CA GLY A 28 4.75 16.78 9.53
C GLY A 28 6.04 16.02 9.90
N ALA A 29 5.94 15.10 10.87
CA ALA A 29 7.05 14.23 11.25
C ALA A 29 7.46 13.25 10.13
N ASP A 30 6.50 12.70 9.38
CA ASP A 30 6.78 11.80 8.25
C ASP A 30 7.45 12.55 7.11
N ILE A 31 7.00 13.78 6.83
CA ILE A 31 7.61 14.66 5.82
C ILE A 31 9.03 15.03 6.23
N GLU A 32 9.24 15.41 7.48
CA GLU A 32 10.58 15.70 8.01
C GLU A 32 11.51 14.49 7.89
N ASN A 33 11.02 13.31 8.27
CA ASN A 33 11.76 12.06 8.17
C ASN A 33 12.09 11.73 6.70
N MET A 34 11.12 11.85 5.80
CA MET A 34 11.32 11.65 4.35
C MET A 34 12.38 12.59 3.78
N VAL A 35 12.34 13.88 4.12
CA VAL A 35 13.35 14.83 3.64
C VAL A 35 14.74 14.48 4.19
N ASN A 36 14.85 14.09 5.46
CA ASN A 36 16.14 13.66 6.03
C ASN A 36 16.67 12.38 5.38
N GLU A 37 15.80 11.40 5.13
CA GLU A 37 16.15 10.16 4.42
C GLU A 37 16.65 10.45 3.00
N SER A 38 16.01 11.37 2.27
CA SER A 38 16.46 11.78 0.94
C SER A 38 17.88 12.38 0.96
N ALA A 39 18.21 13.18 1.98
CA ALA A 39 19.55 13.75 2.16
C ALA A 39 20.59 12.68 2.48
N ILE A 40 20.25 11.70 3.33
CA ILE A 40 21.12 10.56 3.65
C ILE A 40 21.38 9.73 2.39
N LEU A 41 20.35 9.47 1.58
CA LEU A 41 20.49 8.73 0.32
C LEU A 41 21.41 9.46 -0.67
N ALA A 42 21.26 10.78 -0.82
CA ALA A 42 22.13 11.59 -1.66
C ALA A 42 23.59 11.50 -1.20
N ALA A 43 23.83 11.65 0.12
CA ALA A 43 25.16 11.54 0.70
C ALA A 43 25.78 10.15 0.51
N ARG A 44 25.01 9.06 0.70
CA ARG A 44 25.48 7.68 0.47
C ARG A 44 25.87 7.43 -0.99
N ARG A 45 25.27 8.16 -1.93
CA ARG A 45 25.57 8.11 -3.36
C ARG A 45 26.67 9.11 -3.78
N ASN A 46 27.34 9.74 -2.81
CA ASN A 46 28.34 10.79 -3.04
C ASN A 46 27.81 11.97 -3.88
N ARG A 47 26.52 12.28 -3.77
CA ARG A 47 25.90 13.44 -4.42
C ARG A 47 25.92 14.65 -3.49
N ARG A 48 26.08 15.84 -4.08
CA ARG A 48 26.08 17.13 -3.36
C ARG A 48 24.68 17.74 -3.21
N THR A 49 23.77 17.34 -4.09
CA THR A 49 22.37 17.77 -4.13
C THR A 49 21.45 16.56 -4.06
N ILE A 50 20.25 16.77 -3.53
CA ILE A 50 19.17 15.80 -3.48
C ILE A 50 18.40 15.90 -4.80
N SER A 51 18.35 14.80 -5.56
CA SER A 51 17.57 14.75 -6.80
C SER A 51 16.16 14.20 -6.58
N GLN A 52 15.33 14.27 -7.62
CA GLN A 52 13.99 13.68 -7.63
C GLN A 52 14.01 12.19 -7.23
N ALA A 53 15.06 11.46 -7.62
CA ALA A 53 15.18 10.03 -7.35
C ALA A 53 15.33 9.74 -5.85
N GLU A 54 16.13 10.53 -5.13
CA GLU A 54 16.30 10.37 -3.68
C GLU A 54 15.02 10.74 -2.92
N LEU A 55 14.32 11.78 -3.35
CA LEU A 55 13.02 12.16 -2.75
C LEU A 55 11.97 11.07 -2.97
N THR A 56 11.86 10.57 -4.20
CA THR A 56 10.91 9.49 -4.54
C THR A 56 11.20 8.22 -3.73
N GLU A 57 12.47 7.82 -3.63
CA GLU A 57 12.87 6.66 -2.84
C GLU A 57 12.62 6.85 -1.34
N ALA A 58 12.81 8.07 -0.83
CA ALA A 58 12.52 8.39 0.57
C ALA A 58 11.01 8.35 0.87
N VAL A 59 10.17 8.84 -0.05
CA VAL A 59 8.70 8.67 0.04
C VAL A 59 8.35 7.20 0.14
N GLU A 60 8.89 6.36 -0.76
CA GLU A 60 8.65 4.90 -0.73
C GLU A 60 9.16 4.26 0.56
N ARG A 61 10.29 4.73 1.10
CA ARG A 61 10.88 4.22 2.35
C ARG A 61 9.99 4.48 3.55
N VAL A 62 9.43 5.69 3.64
CA VAL A 62 8.53 6.07 4.72
C VAL A 62 7.16 5.41 4.54
N ALA A 63 6.61 5.41 3.32
CA ALA A 63 5.29 4.83 3.03
C ALA A 63 5.23 3.31 3.22
N LEU A 64 6.28 2.58 2.83
CA LEU A 64 6.31 1.10 2.87
C LEU A 64 7.10 0.55 4.06
N GLY A 65 7.56 1.43 4.96
CA GLY A 65 8.16 1.04 6.24
C GLY A 65 9.52 0.34 6.15
N GLY A 66 10.35 0.64 5.16
CA GLY A 66 11.70 0.08 5.09
C GLY A 66 12.47 0.28 3.79
N PRO A 67 13.79 0.01 3.78
CA PRO A 67 14.63 0.08 2.58
C PRO A 67 14.40 -1.11 1.63
N GLU A 68 14.80 -0.94 0.38
CA GLU A 68 14.88 -2.05 -0.58
C GLU A 68 15.87 -3.10 -0.15
N ARG A 69 15.51 -4.37 -0.34
CA ARG A 69 16.34 -5.52 0.01
C ARG A 69 16.98 -6.11 -1.24
N HIS A 70 18.13 -5.54 -1.61
CA HIS A 70 18.94 -6.07 -2.73
C HIS A 70 19.75 -7.32 -2.38
N SER A 71 19.88 -7.66 -1.09
CA SER A 71 20.70 -8.80 -0.63
C SER A 71 19.99 -10.16 -0.66
N ARG A 72 18.67 -10.19 -0.87
CA ARG A 72 17.93 -11.45 -0.98
C ARG A 72 18.20 -12.06 -2.35
N VAL A 73 18.80 -13.26 -2.36
CA VAL A 73 18.92 -14.05 -3.60
C VAL A 73 17.53 -14.61 -3.92
N ILE A 74 16.91 -14.06 -4.96
CA ILE A 74 15.58 -14.46 -5.45
C ILE A 74 15.80 -15.29 -6.71
N SER A 75 15.16 -16.46 -6.80
CA SER A 75 15.26 -17.30 -8.00
C SER A 75 14.57 -16.62 -9.19
N ALA A 76 14.97 -16.96 -10.42
CA ALA A 76 14.31 -16.43 -11.62
C ALA A 76 12.81 -16.77 -11.66
N GLU A 77 12.44 -17.93 -11.10
CA GLU A 77 11.07 -18.41 -10.98
C GLU A 77 10.28 -17.61 -9.93
N GLU A 78 10.80 -17.44 -8.71
CA GLU A 78 10.17 -16.61 -7.66
C GLU A 78 9.97 -15.17 -8.16
N LYS A 79 10.97 -14.61 -8.85
CA LYS A 79 10.87 -13.27 -9.45
C LYS A 79 9.78 -13.20 -10.53
N ARG A 80 9.59 -14.27 -11.30
CA ARG A 80 8.54 -14.35 -12.32
C ARG A 80 7.17 -14.42 -11.66
N ILE A 81 7.00 -15.24 -10.62
CA ILE A 81 5.74 -15.34 -9.86
C ILE A 81 5.36 -13.97 -9.29
N VAL A 82 6.27 -13.30 -8.59
CA VAL A 82 6.05 -11.95 -8.04
C VAL A 82 5.67 -10.96 -9.15
N ALA A 83 6.34 -11.02 -10.32
CA ALA A 83 6.03 -10.12 -11.42
C ALA A 83 4.59 -10.28 -11.94
N TYR A 84 4.10 -11.51 -12.09
CA TYR A 84 2.72 -11.76 -12.50
C TYR A 84 1.71 -11.42 -11.40
N HIS A 85 2.07 -11.68 -10.14
CA HIS A 85 1.25 -11.28 -8.99
C HIS A 85 1.01 -9.76 -8.96
N GLU A 86 2.08 -8.97 -9.00
CA GLU A 86 1.98 -7.50 -9.02
C GLU A 86 1.30 -6.99 -10.30
N ALA A 87 1.52 -7.66 -11.44
CA ALA A 87 0.83 -7.33 -12.68
C ALA A 87 -0.69 -7.57 -12.59
N GLY A 88 -1.13 -8.59 -11.85
CA GLY A 88 -2.54 -8.86 -11.56
C GLY A 88 -3.19 -7.69 -10.81
N HIS A 89 -2.58 -7.26 -9.71
CA HIS A 89 -3.04 -6.08 -8.96
C HIS A 89 -3.06 -4.82 -9.82
N ALA A 90 -1.97 -4.54 -10.53
CA ALA A 90 -1.82 -3.33 -11.34
C ALA A 90 -2.84 -3.28 -12.49
N SER A 91 -3.08 -4.41 -13.15
CA SER A 91 -4.05 -4.49 -14.25
C SER A 91 -5.46 -4.18 -13.77
N LEU A 92 -5.87 -4.78 -12.64
CA LEU A 92 -7.20 -4.51 -12.08
C LEU A 92 -7.35 -3.06 -11.59
N ARG A 93 -6.33 -2.48 -10.94
CA ARG A 93 -6.32 -1.05 -10.58
C ARG A 93 -6.41 -0.11 -11.78
N LYS A 94 -5.96 -0.54 -12.96
CA LYS A 94 -6.05 0.27 -14.17
C LYS A 94 -7.41 0.14 -14.86
N LEU A 95 -8.05 -1.01 -14.75
CA LEU A 95 -9.27 -1.35 -15.50
C LEU A 95 -10.56 -1.06 -14.71
N LEU A 96 -10.51 -1.15 -13.38
CA LEU A 96 -11.67 -0.91 -12.54
C LEU A 96 -11.92 0.59 -12.31
N PRO A 97 -13.18 1.03 -12.23
CA PRO A 97 -13.51 2.44 -12.16
C PRO A 97 -13.34 3.06 -10.77
N ASN A 98 -13.45 2.27 -9.69
CA ASN A 98 -13.40 2.78 -8.31
C ASN A 98 -12.04 2.51 -7.64
N THR A 99 -10.94 2.58 -8.40
CA THR A 99 -9.59 2.34 -7.88
C THR A 99 -8.70 3.55 -8.03
N ASP A 100 -7.75 3.69 -7.11
CA ASP A 100 -6.79 4.79 -7.17
C ASP A 100 -5.71 4.52 -8.24
N PRO A 101 -5.20 5.56 -8.91
CA PRO A 101 -4.24 5.40 -10.00
C PRO A 101 -2.94 4.76 -9.53
N VAL A 102 -2.40 3.88 -10.37
CA VAL A 102 -1.10 3.26 -10.14
C VAL A 102 0.00 4.30 -10.34
N TYR A 103 0.78 4.53 -9.29
CA TYR A 103 1.95 5.42 -9.32
C TYR A 103 3.22 4.66 -9.68
N LYS A 104 3.43 3.48 -9.08
CA LYS A 104 4.62 2.65 -9.32
C LYS A 104 4.31 1.18 -9.11
N ILE A 105 4.93 0.33 -9.92
CA ILE A 105 4.93 -1.12 -9.76
C ILE A 105 6.38 -1.55 -9.54
N SER A 106 6.64 -2.38 -8.54
CA SER A 106 7.98 -2.90 -8.25
C SER A 106 7.91 -4.36 -7.85
N ILE A 107 8.86 -5.14 -8.37
CA ILE A 107 9.11 -6.53 -7.97
C ILE A 107 10.35 -6.64 -7.07
N ILE A 108 10.86 -5.49 -6.60
CA ILE A 108 12.00 -5.42 -5.70
C ILE A 108 11.44 -5.50 -4.28
N PRO A 109 11.85 -6.49 -3.48
CA PRO A 109 11.31 -6.67 -2.14
C PRO A 109 11.66 -5.48 -1.25
N ARG A 110 10.69 -5.04 -0.45
CA ARG A 110 10.83 -3.92 0.48
C ARG A 110 10.08 -4.24 1.76
N GLY A 111 10.76 -4.11 2.91
CA GLY A 111 10.20 -4.53 4.20
C GLY A 111 9.83 -6.02 4.22
N GLN A 112 8.54 -6.30 4.46
CA GLN A 112 7.95 -7.65 4.42
C GLN A 112 7.37 -8.02 3.04
N ALA A 113 7.20 -7.06 2.14
CA ALA A 113 6.60 -7.29 0.83
C ALA A 113 7.62 -7.83 -0.18
N ALA A 114 7.22 -8.84 -0.97
CA ALA A 114 8.04 -9.42 -2.04
C ALA A 114 8.01 -8.57 -3.33
N GLY A 115 6.89 -7.90 -3.58
CA GLY A 115 6.66 -6.87 -4.59
C GLY A 115 5.59 -5.90 -4.07
N TYR A 116 5.30 -4.85 -4.83
CA TYR A 116 4.19 -3.94 -4.50
C TYR A 116 3.71 -3.14 -5.71
N VAL A 117 2.40 -2.85 -5.69
CA VAL A 117 1.77 -1.80 -6.50
C VAL A 117 1.45 -0.61 -5.59
N LEU A 118 2.18 0.49 -5.79
CA LEU A 118 1.96 1.74 -5.09
C LEU A 118 0.89 2.56 -5.84
N SER A 119 -0.11 3.02 -5.10
CA SER A 119 -1.17 3.90 -5.60
C SER A 119 -1.45 4.96 -4.55
N PHE A 120 -1.81 6.15 -5.00
CA PHE A 120 -2.11 7.28 -4.14
C PHE A 120 -3.57 7.70 -4.34
N PRO A 121 -4.34 7.88 -3.26
CA PRO A 121 -5.70 8.39 -3.38
C PRO A 121 -5.68 9.79 -3.99
N GLU A 122 -6.56 10.05 -4.95
CA GLU A 122 -6.73 11.38 -5.55
C GLU A 122 -7.50 12.33 -4.62
N GLU A 123 -8.36 11.77 -3.76
CA GLU A 123 -9.21 12.50 -2.84
C GLU A 123 -9.22 11.83 -1.46
N ASP A 124 -9.33 12.64 -0.40
CA ASP A 124 -9.52 12.12 0.95
C ASP A 124 -10.98 11.67 1.12
N ARG A 125 -11.20 10.35 1.07
CA ARG A 125 -12.55 9.76 1.11
C ARG A 125 -12.98 9.53 2.56
N GLY A 126 -13.83 10.41 3.09
CA GLY A 126 -14.51 10.20 4.37
C GLY A 126 -15.62 9.12 4.32
N LEU A 127 -16.16 8.84 3.13
CA LEU A 127 -17.22 7.85 2.90
C LEU A 127 -16.83 6.93 1.73
N VAL A 128 -17.12 5.64 1.87
CA VAL A 128 -16.76 4.60 0.90
C VAL A 128 -18.02 3.86 0.46
N THR A 129 -18.19 3.72 -0.86
CA THR A 129 -19.38 3.09 -1.46
C THR A 129 -19.22 1.58 -1.58
N GLN A 130 -20.32 0.85 -1.76
CA GLN A 130 -20.28 -0.59 -2.00
C GLN A 130 -19.46 -0.98 -3.25
N PRO A 131 -19.62 -0.33 -4.43
CA PRO A 131 -18.80 -0.62 -5.60
C PRO A 131 -17.30 -0.44 -5.36
N TRP A 132 -16.91 0.52 -4.54
CA TRP A 132 -15.50 0.69 -4.17
C TRP A 132 -14.97 -0.52 -3.40
N PHE A 133 -15.73 -1.06 -2.45
CA PHE A 133 -15.31 -2.26 -1.73
C PHE A 133 -15.25 -3.50 -2.63
N GLU A 134 -16.18 -3.61 -3.58
CA GLU A 134 -16.18 -4.68 -4.57
C GLU A 134 -14.93 -4.61 -5.46
N ASP A 135 -14.60 -3.42 -5.97
CA ASP A 135 -13.38 -3.19 -6.76
C ASP A 135 -12.11 -3.41 -5.93
N PHE A 136 -12.10 -2.99 -4.65
CA PHE A 136 -11.00 -3.27 -3.73
C PHE A 136 -10.77 -4.78 -3.57
N ILE A 137 -11.85 -5.55 -3.35
CA ILE A 137 -11.79 -7.01 -3.22
C ILE A 137 -11.26 -7.64 -4.51
N ALA A 138 -11.77 -7.18 -5.67
CA ALA A 138 -11.31 -7.66 -6.96
C ALA A 138 -9.80 -7.41 -7.14
N VAL A 139 -9.32 -6.19 -6.88
CA VAL A 139 -7.89 -5.85 -6.94
C VAL A 139 -7.08 -6.74 -6.02
N ALA A 140 -7.47 -6.91 -4.75
CA ALA A 140 -6.73 -7.71 -3.78
C ALA A 140 -6.64 -9.19 -4.20
N LEU A 141 -7.67 -9.74 -4.86
CA LEU A 141 -7.62 -11.10 -5.39
C LEU A 141 -6.85 -11.21 -6.71
N GLY A 142 -6.54 -10.07 -7.37
CA GLY A 142 -5.90 -10.03 -8.67
C GLY A 142 -4.55 -10.72 -8.76
N GLY A 143 -3.69 -10.55 -7.75
CA GLY A 143 -2.38 -11.18 -7.72
C GLY A 143 -2.48 -12.71 -7.68
N ARG A 144 -3.35 -13.23 -6.83
CA ARG A 144 -3.61 -14.68 -6.74
C ARG A 144 -4.22 -15.27 -8.00
N VAL A 145 -5.19 -14.58 -8.61
CA VAL A 145 -5.79 -15.01 -9.88
C VAL A 145 -4.75 -15.02 -10.99
N ALA A 146 -3.85 -14.04 -11.03
CA ALA A 146 -2.76 -14.01 -12.00
C ALA A 146 -1.79 -15.19 -11.81
N GLU A 147 -1.49 -15.58 -10.57
CA GLU A 147 -0.71 -16.79 -10.30
C GLU A 147 -1.39 -18.05 -10.84
N GLU A 148 -2.67 -18.25 -10.46
CA GLU A 148 -3.46 -19.42 -10.84
C GLU A 148 -3.58 -19.56 -12.37
N LEU A 149 -3.83 -18.45 -13.09
CA LEU A 149 -4.00 -18.47 -14.55
C LEU A 149 -2.70 -18.74 -15.32
N ILE A 150 -1.55 -18.35 -14.79
CA ILE A 150 -0.27 -18.38 -15.53
C ILE A 150 0.61 -19.57 -15.13
N PHE A 151 0.57 -19.98 -13.87
CA PHE A 151 1.42 -21.05 -13.34
C PHE A 151 0.65 -22.31 -12.97
N ASP A 152 -0.69 -22.29 -12.97
CA ASP A 152 -1.53 -23.40 -12.47
C ASP A 152 -1.20 -23.82 -11.03
N GLU A 153 -0.56 -22.90 -10.29
CA GLU A 153 -0.12 -23.07 -8.91
C GLU A 153 -0.38 -21.78 -8.14
N ILE A 154 -0.63 -21.94 -6.85
CA ILE A 154 -0.92 -20.86 -5.92
C ILE A 154 0.17 -20.79 -4.86
N THR A 155 0.65 -19.59 -4.55
CA THR A 155 1.64 -19.40 -3.48
C THR A 155 0.99 -18.91 -2.18
N ASP A 156 1.81 -18.80 -1.13
CA ASP A 156 1.47 -18.15 0.13
C ASP A 156 1.61 -16.61 0.08
N GLY A 157 2.05 -16.05 -1.06
CA GLY A 157 2.26 -14.61 -1.25
C GLY A 157 1.00 -13.77 -1.09
N ALA A 158 -0.17 -14.32 -1.41
CA ALA A 158 -1.47 -13.64 -1.34
C ALA A 158 -2.10 -13.62 0.08
N ARG A 159 -1.37 -14.03 1.13
CA ARG A 159 -1.91 -14.14 2.50
C ARG A 159 -2.52 -12.83 3.00
N ASP A 160 -1.77 -11.74 2.91
CA ASP A 160 -2.21 -10.43 3.42
C ASP A 160 -3.43 -9.91 2.64
N ASP A 161 -3.50 -10.19 1.34
CA ASP A 161 -4.64 -9.83 0.50
C ASP A 161 -5.89 -10.61 0.90
N LEU A 162 -5.77 -11.92 1.11
CA LEU A 162 -6.87 -12.78 1.56
C LEU A 162 -7.38 -12.39 2.94
N ASP A 163 -6.49 -12.04 3.86
CA ASP A 163 -6.86 -11.54 5.19
C ASP A 163 -7.65 -10.23 5.08
N ARG A 164 -7.18 -9.29 4.24
CA ARG A 164 -7.88 -8.01 3.99
C ARG A 164 -9.24 -8.21 3.34
N VAL A 165 -9.31 -9.03 2.28
CA VAL A 165 -10.56 -9.38 1.58
C VAL A 165 -11.57 -9.95 2.56
N THR A 166 -11.16 -10.92 3.38
CA THR A 166 -12.03 -11.57 4.37
C THR A 166 -12.58 -10.56 5.38
N GLN A 167 -11.72 -9.69 5.91
CA GLN A 167 -12.13 -8.66 6.87
C GLN A 167 -13.12 -7.67 6.25
N ILE A 168 -12.86 -7.19 5.04
CA ILE A 168 -13.70 -6.20 4.37
C ILE A 168 -15.02 -6.81 3.95
N ALA A 169 -15.03 -7.98 3.32
CA ALA A 169 -16.25 -8.68 2.95
C ALA A 169 -17.14 -8.94 4.18
N ARG A 170 -16.55 -9.38 5.29
CA ARG A 170 -17.28 -9.53 6.56
C ARG A 170 -17.85 -8.20 7.05
N ARG A 171 -17.10 -7.10 6.98
CA ARG A 171 -17.59 -5.77 7.41
C ARG A 171 -18.68 -5.21 6.49
N MET A 172 -18.59 -5.42 5.18
CA MET A 172 -19.63 -5.06 4.21
C MET A 172 -20.97 -5.66 4.61
N VAL A 173 -20.96 -6.96 4.92
CA VAL A 173 -22.15 -7.70 5.31
C VAL A 173 -22.62 -7.35 6.72
N THR A 174 -21.73 -7.31 7.70
CA THR A 174 -22.10 -7.25 9.12
C THR A 174 -22.17 -5.84 9.71
N ARG A 175 -21.44 -4.87 9.17
CA ARG A 175 -21.36 -3.51 9.74
C ARG A 175 -21.93 -2.45 8.81
N PHE A 176 -21.76 -2.63 7.50
CA PHE A 176 -22.18 -1.62 6.52
C PHE A 176 -23.56 -1.91 5.91
N GLY A 177 -24.18 -3.06 6.22
CA GLY A 177 -25.52 -3.40 5.73
C GLY A 177 -25.58 -3.58 4.21
N MET A 178 -24.45 -3.93 3.56
CA MET A 178 -24.32 -4.05 2.11
C MET A 178 -24.77 -5.42 1.56
N SER A 179 -25.43 -6.24 2.38
CA SER A 179 -26.01 -7.51 1.97
C SER A 179 -27.50 -7.37 1.71
N LYS A 180 -27.95 -7.67 0.48
CA LYS A 180 -29.38 -7.67 0.14
C LYS A 180 -30.18 -8.70 0.93
N THR A 181 -29.56 -9.83 1.28
CA THR A 181 -30.20 -10.93 1.99
C THR A 181 -30.37 -10.62 3.48
N LEU A 182 -29.38 -9.99 4.10
CA LEU A 182 -29.44 -9.64 5.53
C LEU A 182 -30.03 -8.24 5.77
N GLY A 183 -30.09 -7.38 4.75
CA GLY A 183 -30.61 -6.03 4.87
C GLY A 183 -29.73 -5.07 5.69
N PRO A 184 -30.18 -3.82 5.88
CA PRO A 184 -29.41 -2.74 6.47
C PRO A 184 -29.43 -2.79 8.01
N MET A 185 -28.91 -3.88 8.58
CA MET A 185 -28.76 -4.05 10.04
C MET A 185 -27.30 -4.30 10.41
N VAL A 186 -26.95 -3.96 11.65
CA VAL A 186 -25.62 -4.26 12.20
C VAL A 186 -25.66 -5.62 12.91
N TYR A 187 -24.78 -6.51 12.46
CA TYR A 187 -24.62 -7.86 12.97
C TYR A 187 -23.30 -8.01 13.75
N GLY A 188 -23.34 -8.80 14.83
CA GLY A 188 -22.19 -9.06 15.70
C GLY A 188 -21.97 -8.01 16.79
N ARG A 189 -21.38 -8.42 17.92
CA ARG A 189 -21.04 -7.50 19.03
C ARG A 189 -19.81 -6.67 18.65
N LYS A 190 -19.72 -5.41 19.09
CA LYS A 190 -18.41 -4.72 19.10
C LYS A 190 -17.45 -5.64 19.84
N GLN A 191 -16.28 -5.91 19.28
CA GLN A 191 -15.14 -6.29 20.12
C GLN A 191 -14.78 -5.03 20.93
N GLU A 192 -15.62 -4.69 21.92
CA GLU A 192 -15.11 -3.94 23.05
C GLU A 192 -14.06 -4.84 23.67
N MET A 193 -12.87 -4.31 23.93
CA MET A 193 -11.87 -5.03 24.70
C MET A 193 -12.55 -5.49 25.98
N VAL A 194 -12.78 -6.79 26.09
CA VAL A 194 -13.30 -7.39 27.31
C VAL A 194 -12.17 -7.20 28.31
N PHE A 195 -12.24 -6.11 29.08
CA PHE A 195 -11.38 -5.91 30.22
C PHE A 195 -11.63 -7.11 31.14
N LEU A 196 -10.58 -7.87 31.42
CA LEU A 196 -10.58 -9.17 32.12
C LEU A 196 -11.25 -9.14 33.52
N GLY A 197 -11.67 -7.98 34.01
CA GLY A 197 -12.30 -7.81 35.33
C GLY A 197 -13.81 -8.05 35.38
N ARG A 198 -14.48 -8.42 34.27
CA ARG A 198 -15.94 -8.64 34.25
C ARG A 198 -16.39 -10.10 34.38
N GLU A 199 -15.48 -11.07 34.32
CA GLU A 199 -15.80 -12.50 34.49
C GLU A 199 -15.51 -13.03 35.91
N MET A 200 -14.97 -12.21 36.82
CA MET A 200 -14.68 -12.63 38.21
C MET A 200 -15.83 -12.37 39.20
N SER A 201 -16.98 -11.92 38.70
CA SER A 201 -18.16 -11.61 39.51
C SER A 201 -19.42 -12.12 38.81
N GLU A 202 -19.53 -13.43 38.70
CA GLU A 202 -20.79 -14.18 38.72
C GLU A 202 -20.54 -15.59 39.26
#